data_AF-A0A8B6DLM4-F1
#
_entry.id   AF-A0A8B6DLM4-F1
#
_cell.length_a   1.000
_cell.length_b   1.000
_cell.length_c   1.000
_cell.angle_alpha   90.00
_cell.angle_beta   90.00
_cell.angle_gamma   90.00
#
_symmetry.space_group_name_H-M   'P 1'
#
loop_
_entity.id
_entity.type
_entity.pdbx_description
1 polymer ?
#
loop_
_entity_poly.entity_id
_entity_poly.type
_entity_poly.pdbx_seq_one_letter_code
_entity_poly.pdbx_strand_id
1 'polypeptide(L)'
;MDSMAKDEQNSEAQWRDLNDDLGVILETSLQGCVERRIETLTTLVYNIGKERFGVEERKERSNTKQTPNRREQKIKQLRKELKDLNRRYKKSNEIERLRIACITDSVREELRRTTRAEQLKNSNKKKAKNRANFIKNPYNYTKTLLGGERTGHLHCRSAPGYSGVPYKVYKKCPKILRKLWQLFRSLWKKGTIPESWQKAEGCFVTKEKDSKDISQFRTTAAIYC
;
A
#
# COMPACT_ATOMS: atom_id res chain seq x y z
N MET A 1 30.93 2.68 2.65
CA MET A 1 30.02 3.38 3.59
C MET A 1 30.01 4.90 3.35
N ASP A 2 31.03 5.46 2.69
CA ASP A 2 31.12 6.92 2.41
C ASP A 2 30.24 7.46 1.27
N SER A 3 29.56 6.61 0.50
CA SER A 3 28.65 7.05 -0.57
C SER A 3 27.24 7.38 -0.07
N MET A 4 26.76 6.72 1.00
CA MET A 4 25.40 6.96 1.52
C MET A 4 25.30 8.22 2.39
N ALA A 5 26.40 8.63 3.04
CA ALA A 5 26.43 9.85 3.85
C ALA A 5 26.37 11.14 3.03
N LYS A 6 26.86 11.11 1.77
CA LYS A 6 26.84 12.27 0.86
C LYS A 6 25.43 12.54 0.30
N ASP A 7 24.64 11.51 0.05
CA ASP A 7 23.26 11.66 -0.44
C ASP A 7 22.32 12.23 0.65
N GLU A 8 22.51 11.86 1.91
CA GLU A 8 21.74 12.43 3.04
C GLU A 8 22.12 13.90 3.33
N GLN A 9 23.41 14.25 3.25
CA GLN A 9 23.87 15.64 3.42
C GLN A 9 23.37 16.57 2.31
N ASN A 10 23.31 16.08 1.06
CA ASN A 10 22.74 16.82 -0.05
C ASN A 10 21.23 17.05 0.13
N SER A 11 20.51 16.06 0.69
CA SER A 11 19.09 16.22 1.01
C SER A 11 18.86 17.23 2.14
N GLU A 12 19.69 17.24 3.19
CA GLU A 12 19.51 18.19 4.31
C GLU A 12 19.70 19.65 3.89
N ALA A 13 20.66 19.94 3.01
CA ALA A 13 20.84 21.27 2.45
C ALA A 13 19.60 21.72 1.64
N GLN A 14 19.07 20.86 0.78
CA GLN A 14 17.85 21.12 0.01
C GLN A 14 16.63 21.42 0.90
N TRP A 15 16.52 20.77 2.06
CA TRP A 15 15.47 21.06 3.03
C TRP A 15 15.65 22.41 3.75
N ARG A 16 16.89 22.84 3.99
CA ARG A 16 17.18 24.16 4.58
C ARG A 16 16.79 25.27 3.60
N ASP A 17 17.22 25.14 2.34
CA ASP A 17 16.88 26.10 1.29
C ASP A 17 15.36 26.19 1.11
N LEU A 18 14.68 25.04 1.03
CA LEU A 18 13.21 24.98 0.99
C LEU A 18 12.57 25.71 2.18
N ASN A 19 13.06 25.47 3.39
CA ASN A 19 12.50 26.11 4.59
C ASN A 19 12.68 27.64 4.56
N ASP A 20 13.80 28.13 4.03
CA ASP A 20 14.08 29.56 3.94
C ASP A 20 13.24 30.23 2.86
N ASP A 21 13.15 29.61 1.69
CA ASP A 21 12.32 30.09 0.57
C ASP A 21 10.83 30.09 0.93
N LEU A 22 10.34 29.03 1.57
CA LEU A 22 8.97 28.98 2.06
C LEU A 22 8.72 30.05 3.13
N GLY A 23 9.71 30.39 3.94
CA GLY A 23 9.61 31.51 4.88
C GLY A 23 9.33 32.84 4.18
N VAL A 24 10.12 33.18 3.18
CA VAL A 24 10.02 34.45 2.43
C VAL A 24 8.75 34.51 1.58
N ILE A 25 8.45 33.42 0.85
CA ILE A 25 7.30 33.35 -0.05
C ILE A 25 5.99 33.44 0.74
N LEU A 26 5.89 32.74 1.87
CA LEU A 26 4.70 32.77 2.71
C LEU A 26 4.52 34.14 3.38
N GLU A 27 5.59 34.83 3.76
CA GLU A 27 5.50 36.20 4.30
C GLU A 27 4.98 37.21 3.26
N THR A 28 5.36 37.04 2.01
CA THR A 28 4.99 37.95 0.92
C THR A 28 3.58 37.67 0.38
N SER A 29 3.23 36.38 0.23
CA SER A 29 2.02 35.95 -0.48
C SER A 29 0.78 35.81 0.41
N LEU A 30 0.96 35.65 1.72
CA LEU A 30 -0.16 35.43 2.65
C LEU A 30 -0.81 36.74 3.10
N GLN A 31 -1.62 37.30 2.20
CA GLN A 31 -2.43 38.49 2.47
C GLN A 31 -3.92 38.13 2.47
N GLY A 32 -4.74 38.84 3.26
CA GLY A 32 -6.20 38.60 3.34
C GLY A 32 -6.69 38.02 4.68
N CYS A 33 -7.89 37.43 4.69
CA CYS A 33 -8.50 36.85 5.90
C CYS A 33 -7.80 35.54 6.32
N VAL A 34 -7.91 35.18 7.61
CA VAL A 34 -7.13 34.07 8.20
C VAL A 34 -7.47 32.72 7.57
N GLU A 35 -8.73 32.50 7.20
CA GLU A 35 -9.21 31.27 6.56
C GLU A 35 -8.59 31.08 5.18
N ARG A 36 -8.67 32.12 4.32
CA ARG A 36 -8.00 32.11 3.01
C ARG A 36 -6.49 31.96 3.13
N ARG A 37 -5.85 32.51 4.17
CA ARG A 37 -4.41 32.33 4.40
C ARG A 37 -4.04 30.88 4.69
N ILE A 38 -4.90 30.12 5.35
CA ILE A 38 -4.63 28.71 5.65
C ILE A 38 -4.77 27.87 4.38
N GLU A 39 -5.83 28.07 3.61
CA GLU A 39 -6.05 27.35 2.35
C GLU A 39 -4.99 27.69 1.29
N THR A 40 -4.60 28.97 1.20
CA THR A 40 -3.51 29.40 0.31
C THR A 40 -2.14 28.91 0.80
N LEU A 41 -1.91 28.84 2.12
CA LEU A 41 -0.65 28.31 2.67
C LEU A 41 -0.47 26.83 2.30
N THR A 42 -1.49 25.99 2.48
CA THR A 42 -1.37 24.55 2.19
C THR A 42 -1.16 24.29 0.70
N THR A 43 -1.91 24.99 -0.15
CA THR A 43 -1.77 24.88 -1.62
C THR A 43 -0.42 25.38 -2.12
N LEU A 44 0.08 26.52 -1.62
CA LEU A 44 1.41 27.04 -2.00
C LEU A 44 2.53 26.11 -1.55
N VAL A 45 2.48 25.60 -0.31
CA VAL A 45 3.49 24.65 0.19
C VAL A 45 3.49 23.36 -0.63
N TYR A 46 2.32 22.85 -1.00
CA TYR A 46 2.21 21.69 -1.88
C TYR A 46 2.80 21.96 -3.27
N ASN A 47 2.48 23.10 -3.89
CA ASN A 47 2.96 23.44 -5.22
C ASN A 47 4.49 23.64 -5.25
N ILE A 48 5.04 24.37 -4.30
CA ILE A 48 6.49 24.60 -4.19
C ILE A 48 7.22 23.27 -3.89
N GLY A 49 6.66 22.45 -3.00
CA GLY A 49 7.18 21.11 -2.73
C GLY A 49 7.15 20.23 -3.97
N LYS A 50 6.06 20.28 -4.74
CA LYS A 50 5.88 19.55 -6.01
C LYS A 50 6.87 20.00 -7.08
N GLU A 51 7.14 21.31 -7.19
CA GLU A 51 8.11 21.85 -8.15
C GLU A 51 9.53 21.41 -7.83
N ARG A 52 9.94 21.38 -6.55
CA ARG A 52 11.32 21.06 -6.16
C ARG A 52 11.62 19.56 -6.07
N PHE A 53 10.70 18.78 -5.51
CA PHE A 53 10.94 17.35 -5.24
C PHE A 53 10.23 16.43 -6.24
N GLY A 54 9.37 16.97 -7.09
CA GLY A 54 8.53 16.20 -8.00
C GLY A 54 7.43 15.42 -7.28
N VAL A 55 6.69 14.64 -8.06
CA VAL A 55 5.72 13.66 -7.53
C VAL A 55 6.28 12.29 -7.83
N GLU A 56 6.47 11.46 -6.80
CA GLU A 56 6.77 10.06 -7.01
C GLU A 56 5.51 9.39 -7.57
N GLU A 57 5.52 9.08 -8.87
CA GLU A 57 4.43 8.32 -9.48
C GLU A 57 4.35 6.95 -8.80
N ARG A 58 3.12 6.56 -8.44
CA ARG A 58 2.89 5.22 -7.92
C ARG A 58 3.34 4.24 -9.00
N LYS A 59 4.47 3.57 -8.78
CA LYS A 59 4.94 2.48 -9.66
C LYS A 59 3.76 1.55 -9.89
N GLU A 60 3.17 1.64 -11.07
CA GLU A 60 2.16 0.68 -11.49
C GLU A 60 2.82 -0.67 -11.38
N ARG A 61 2.22 -1.58 -10.61
CA ARG A 61 2.72 -2.95 -10.56
C ARG A 61 2.70 -3.42 -11.99
N SER A 62 3.88 -3.66 -12.59
CA SER A 62 4.00 -4.14 -13.95
C SER A 62 3.06 -5.33 -14.07
N ASN A 63 1.97 -5.17 -14.84
CA ASN A 63 0.88 -6.13 -14.90
C ASN A 63 1.28 -7.26 -15.87
N THR A 64 2.50 -7.79 -15.72
CA THR A 64 2.99 -8.96 -16.43
C THR A 64 2.18 -10.15 -15.93
N LYS A 65 0.99 -10.32 -16.52
CA LYS A 65 0.16 -11.50 -16.34
C LYS A 65 1.03 -12.69 -16.71
N GLN A 66 1.45 -13.47 -15.71
CA GLN A 66 2.24 -14.67 -15.95
C GLN A 66 1.47 -15.54 -16.93
N THR A 67 2.04 -15.77 -18.11
CA THR A 67 1.43 -16.64 -19.13
C THR A 67 1.38 -18.05 -18.57
N PRO A 68 0.20 -18.71 -18.56
CA PRO A 68 0.05 -19.99 -17.91
C PRO A 68 0.94 -21.03 -18.59
N ASN A 69 1.70 -21.75 -17.78
CA ASN A 69 2.61 -22.80 -18.25
C ASN A 69 1.80 -23.96 -18.88
N ARG A 70 2.40 -24.76 -19.77
CA ARG A 70 1.72 -25.86 -20.49
C ARG A 70 0.91 -26.78 -19.55
N ARG A 71 1.44 -27.08 -18.36
CA ARG A 71 0.75 -27.89 -17.33
C ARG A 71 -0.44 -27.16 -16.69
N GLU A 72 -0.31 -25.87 -16.43
CA GLU A 72 -1.41 -25.04 -15.90
C GLU A 72 -2.53 -24.90 -16.93
N GLN A 73 -2.18 -24.79 -18.22
CA GLN A 73 -3.14 -24.84 -19.33
C GLN A 73 -3.87 -26.19 -19.38
N LYS A 74 -3.15 -27.32 -19.28
CA LYS A 74 -3.77 -28.65 -19.24
C LYS A 74 -4.67 -28.82 -18.01
N ILE A 75 -4.27 -28.36 -16.83
CA ILE A 75 -5.12 -28.36 -15.61
C ILE A 75 -6.39 -27.53 -15.84
N LYS A 76 -6.27 -26.36 -16.47
CA LYS A 76 -7.42 -25.51 -16.82
C LYS A 76 -8.36 -26.21 -17.80
N GLN A 77 -7.82 -26.89 -18.80
CA GLN A 77 -8.58 -27.67 -19.77
C GLN A 77 -9.34 -28.83 -19.10
N LEU A 78 -8.66 -29.64 -18.29
CA LEU A 78 -9.27 -30.77 -17.56
C LEU A 78 -10.39 -30.30 -16.61
N ARG A 79 -10.22 -29.14 -15.95
CA ARG A 79 -11.28 -28.53 -15.12
C ARG A 79 -12.48 -28.08 -15.94
N LYS A 80 -12.27 -27.57 -17.16
CA LYS A 80 -13.35 -27.20 -18.07
C LYS A 80 -14.11 -28.44 -18.54
N GLU A 81 -13.37 -29.48 -18.90
CA GLU A 81 -13.92 -30.77 -19.31
C GLU A 81 -14.78 -31.40 -18.21
N LEU A 82 -14.32 -31.41 -16.95
CA LEU A 82 -15.15 -31.86 -15.82
C LEU A 82 -16.43 -31.06 -15.65
N LYS A 83 -16.38 -29.74 -15.88
CA LYS A 83 -17.56 -28.87 -15.82
C LYS A 83 -18.56 -29.22 -16.93
N ASP A 84 -18.07 -29.49 -18.13
CA ASP A 84 -18.90 -29.85 -19.28
C ASP A 84 -19.47 -31.28 -19.15
N LEU A 85 -18.70 -32.24 -18.61
CA LEU A 85 -19.18 -33.58 -18.28
C LEU A 85 -20.28 -33.54 -17.21
N ASN A 86 -20.12 -32.70 -16.17
CA ASN A 86 -21.16 -32.52 -15.15
C ASN A 86 -22.45 -31.90 -15.75
N ARG A 87 -22.32 -30.96 -16.69
CA ARG A 87 -23.48 -30.41 -17.42
C ARG A 87 -24.20 -31.48 -18.25
N ARG A 88 -23.46 -32.37 -18.92
CA ARG A 88 -24.02 -33.49 -19.70
C ARG A 88 -24.70 -34.51 -18.78
N TYR A 89 -24.06 -34.88 -17.68
CA TYR A 89 -24.60 -35.81 -16.69
C TYR A 89 -26.00 -35.42 -16.20
N LYS A 90 -26.24 -34.12 -15.97
CA LYS A 90 -27.55 -33.61 -15.54
C LYS A 90 -28.67 -33.81 -16.56
N LYS A 91 -28.35 -33.83 -17.86
CA LYS A 91 -29.31 -33.92 -18.97
C LYS A 91 -29.50 -35.35 -19.51
N SER A 92 -28.56 -36.25 -19.21
CA SER A 92 -28.49 -37.60 -19.77
C SER A 92 -29.35 -38.64 -19.04
N ASN A 93 -29.70 -39.71 -19.76
CA ASN A 93 -30.38 -40.92 -19.28
C ASN A 93 -29.47 -41.79 -18.40
N GLU A 94 -30.03 -42.79 -17.71
CA GLU A 94 -29.31 -43.59 -16.70
C GLU A 94 -28.08 -44.36 -17.26
N ILE A 95 -28.21 -44.98 -18.42
CA ILE A 95 -27.09 -45.69 -19.08
C ILE A 95 -25.98 -44.71 -19.50
N GLU A 96 -26.36 -43.54 -20.00
CA GLU A 96 -25.40 -42.50 -20.38
C GLU A 96 -24.70 -41.91 -19.16
N ARG A 97 -25.39 -41.79 -18.02
CA ARG A 97 -24.79 -41.34 -16.76
C ARG A 97 -23.68 -42.28 -16.28
N LEU A 98 -23.86 -43.59 -16.41
CA LEU A 98 -22.80 -44.56 -16.10
C LEU A 98 -21.58 -44.37 -17.01
N ARG A 99 -21.79 -44.17 -18.31
CA ARG A 99 -20.70 -43.89 -19.27
C ARG A 99 -19.98 -42.58 -18.93
N ILE A 100 -20.72 -41.52 -18.64
CA ILE A 100 -20.18 -40.23 -18.26
C ILE A 100 -19.39 -40.34 -16.95
N ALA A 101 -19.88 -41.11 -15.96
CA ALA A 101 -19.17 -41.32 -14.71
C ALA A 101 -17.78 -41.94 -14.92
N CYS A 102 -17.68 -42.99 -15.76
CA CYS A 102 -16.41 -43.61 -16.11
C CYS A 102 -15.42 -42.60 -16.75
N ILE A 103 -15.90 -41.77 -17.68
CA ILE A 103 -15.09 -40.70 -18.28
C ILE A 103 -14.69 -39.64 -17.24
N THR A 104 -15.58 -39.27 -16.31
CA THR A 104 -15.22 -38.30 -15.27
C THR A 104 -14.12 -38.81 -14.36
N ASP A 105 -14.08 -40.10 -14.08
CA ASP A 105 -13.06 -40.69 -13.21
C ASP A 105 -11.69 -40.75 -13.90
N SER A 106 -11.65 -41.04 -15.21
CA SER A 106 -10.39 -40.96 -15.98
C SER A 106 -9.85 -39.52 -16.03
N VAL A 107 -10.70 -38.53 -16.29
CA VAL A 107 -10.33 -37.11 -16.30
C VAL A 107 -9.89 -36.62 -14.91
N ARG A 108 -10.56 -37.08 -13.85
CA ARG A 108 -10.15 -36.79 -12.45
C ARG A 108 -8.78 -37.37 -12.15
N GLU A 109 -8.50 -38.58 -12.60
CA GLU A 109 -7.21 -39.22 -12.39
C GLU A 109 -6.09 -38.48 -13.13
N GLU A 110 -6.31 -38.07 -14.39
CA GLU A 110 -5.39 -37.19 -15.12
C GLU A 110 -5.18 -35.84 -14.42
N LEU A 111 -6.24 -35.23 -13.89
CA LEU A 111 -6.16 -33.98 -13.15
C LEU A 111 -5.32 -34.14 -11.87
N ARG A 112 -5.50 -35.25 -11.13
CA ARG A 112 -4.70 -35.56 -9.95
C ARG A 112 -3.22 -35.71 -10.29
N ARG A 113 -2.90 -36.50 -11.32
CA ARG A 113 -1.51 -36.73 -11.78
C ARG A 113 -0.83 -35.43 -12.20
N THR A 114 -1.48 -34.63 -13.05
CA THR A 114 -0.95 -33.35 -13.54
C THR A 114 -0.80 -32.32 -12.42
N THR A 115 -1.76 -32.24 -11.50
CA THR A 115 -1.71 -31.30 -10.36
C THR A 115 -0.61 -31.67 -9.38
N ARG A 116 -0.46 -32.96 -9.02
CA ARG A 116 0.62 -33.43 -8.13
C ARG A 116 2.00 -33.10 -8.70
N ALA A 117 2.20 -33.33 -10.00
CA ALA A 117 3.46 -33.01 -10.67
C ALA A 117 3.79 -31.50 -10.61
N GLU A 118 2.80 -30.61 -10.76
CA GLU A 118 3.02 -29.17 -10.65
C GLU A 118 3.23 -28.72 -9.20
N GLN A 119 2.50 -29.30 -8.24
CA GLN A 119 2.70 -29.04 -6.82
C GLN A 119 4.09 -29.46 -6.35
N LEU A 120 4.58 -30.63 -6.78
CA LEU A 120 5.92 -31.11 -6.45
C LEU A 120 6.99 -30.16 -6.98
N LYS A 121 6.88 -29.75 -8.26
CA LYS A 121 7.78 -28.76 -8.85
C LYS A 121 7.78 -27.44 -8.08
N ASN A 122 6.59 -26.92 -7.74
CA ASN A 122 6.48 -25.67 -6.99
C ASN A 122 7.02 -25.78 -5.57
N SER A 123 6.84 -26.93 -4.91
CA SER A 123 7.43 -27.23 -3.61
C SER A 123 8.96 -27.26 -3.70
N ASN A 124 9.51 -27.97 -4.69
CA ASN A 124 10.96 -28.02 -4.92
C ASN A 124 11.53 -26.64 -5.25
N LYS A 125 10.84 -25.83 -6.07
CA LYS A 125 11.23 -24.44 -6.36
C LYS A 125 11.24 -23.57 -5.10
N LYS A 126 10.22 -23.71 -4.22
CA LYS A 126 10.18 -23.01 -2.93
C LYS A 126 11.33 -23.45 -2.03
N LYS A 127 11.57 -24.76 -1.89
CA LYS A 127 12.70 -25.31 -1.11
C LYS A 127 14.05 -24.81 -1.63
N ALA A 128 14.27 -24.84 -2.94
CA ALA A 128 15.49 -24.35 -3.57
C ALA A 128 15.68 -22.84 -3.34
N LYS A 129 14.61 -22.04 -3.48
CA LYS A 129 14.63 -20.61 -3.17
C LYS A 129 14.97 -20.35 -1.69
N ASN A 130 14.35 -21.10 -0.78
CA ASN A 130 14.62 -20.98 0.65
C ASN A 130 16.08 -21.35 0.98
N ARG A 131 16.61 -22.44 0.40
CA ARG A 131 18.02 -22.81 0.53
C ARG A 131 18.95 -21.73 -0.02
N ALA A 132 18.68 -21.22 -1.22
CA ALA A 132 19.47 -20.15 -1.82
C ALA A 132 19.44 -18.88 -0.96
N ASN A 133 18.28 -18.52 -0.39
CA ASN A 133 18.17 -17.39 0.52
C ASN A 133 18.96 -17.59 1.82
N PHE A 134 18.92 -18.80 2.38
CA PHE A 134 19.71 -19.15 3.57
C PHE A 134 21.22 -19.09 3.30
N ILE A 135 21.67 -19.66 2.18
CA ILE A 135 23.09 -19.64 1.76
C ILE A 135 23.55 -18.20 1.51
N LYS A 136 22.72 -17.38 0.85
CA LYS A 136 23.05 -15.98 0.56
C LYS A 136 23.29 -15.16 1.82
N ASN A 137 22.43 -15.31 2.83
CA ASN A 137 22.64 -14.67 4.13
C ASN A 137 21.87 -15.44 5.22
N PRO A 138 22.57 -16.25 6.05
CA PRO A 138 21.92 -17.08 7.04
C PRO A 138 21.31 -16.24 8.17
N TYR A 139 21.99 -15.17 8.60
CA TYR A 139 21.50 -14.29 9.66
C TYR A 139 20.20 -13.58 9.28
N ASN A 140 20.12 -13.01 8.07
CA ASN A 140 18.89 -12.37 7.60
C ASN A 140 17.76 -13.38 7.40
N TYR A 141 18.07 -14.59 6.89
CA TYR A 141 17.08 -15.64 6.73
C TYR A 141 16.49 -16.08 8.08
N THR A 142 17.34 -16.40 9.06
CA THR A 142 16.88 -16.81 10.40
C THR A 142 16.22 -15.66 11.15
N LYS A 143 16.68 -14.41 10.98
CA LYS A 143 15.99 -13.22 11.49
C LYS A 143 14.58 -13.12 10.92
N THR A 144 14.35 -13.37 9.64
CA THR A 144 12.97 -13.37 9.10
C THR A 144 12.12 -14.55 9.56
N LEU A 145 12.73 -15.70 9.81
CA LEU A 145 12.02 -16.94 10.16
C LEU A 145 11.67 -17.03 11.65
N LEU A 146 12.60 -16.64 12.52
CA LEU A 146 12.53 -16.82 13.99
C LEU A 146 12.41 -15.48 14.74
N GLY A 147 13.03 -14.43 14.22
CA GLY A 147 13.22 -13.14 14.92
C GLY A 147 12.52 -11.97 14.24
N GLY A 148 11.56 -12.23 13.35
CA GLY A 148 10.85 -11.17 12.68
C GLY A 148 9.95 -10.52 13.71
N GLU A 149 10.33 -9.32 14.17
CA GLU A 149 9.33 -8.31 14.55
C GLU A 149 8.18 -8.49 13.56
N ARG A 150 6.98 -8.76 14.05
CA ARG A 150 5.78 -8.69 13.23
C ARG A 150 5.84 -7.28 12.67
N THR A 151 6.39 -7.10 11.48
CA THR A 151 6.38 -5.80 10.84
C THR A 151 4.92 -5.64 10.50
N GLY A 152 4.17 -5.06 11.44
CA GLY A 152 3.05 -4.22 11.14
C GLY A 152 3.64 -3.13 10.27
N HIS A 153 3.84 -3.44 8.99
CA HIS A 153 3.82 -2.43 7.98
C HIS A 153 2.39 -1.90 8.03
N LEU A 154 2.18 -0.99 8.98
CA LEU A 154 0.98 -0.18 9.06
C LEU A 154 0.92 0.49 7.69
N HIS A 155 -0.04 0.06 6.88
CA HIS A 155 -0.22 0.62 5.54
C HIS A 155 -0.63 2.09 5.59
N CYS A 156 -0.83 2.64 6.78
CA CYS A 156 -0.72 4.06 7.03
C CYS A 156 0.76 4.46 6.98
N ARG A 157 1.33 4.46 5.76
CA ARG A 157 2.34 5.48 5.42
C ARG A 157 1.75 6.81 5.89
N SER A 158 2.56 7.77 6.33
CA SER A 158 2.10 9.13 6.64
C SER A 158 1.53 9.77 5.37
N ALA A 159 0.37 9.29 4.95
CA ALA A 159 -0.34 9.71 3.77
C ALA A 159 -0.58 11.18 4.03
N PRO A 160 -0.18 12.03 3.08
CA PRO A 160 -0.51 13.44 3.22
C PRO A 160 -2.01 13.52 3.49
N GLY A 161 -2.39 14.27 4.53
CA GLY A 161 -3.79 14.54 4.83
C GLY A 161 -4.45 15.29 3.67
N TYR A 162 -5.66 15.79 3.85
CA TYR A 162 -6.39 16.50 2.79
C TYR A 162 -5.59 17.64 2.13
N SER A 163 -4.71 18.31 2.89
CA SER A 163 -3.76 19.30 2.37
C SER A 163 -2.76 18.82 1.29
N GLY A 164 -2.58 17.51 1.08
CA GLY A 164 -1.58 16.98 0.13
C GLY A 164 -0.12 17.15 0.60
N VAL A 165 0.13 17.88 1.69
CA VAL A 165 1.47 18.15 2.22
C VAL A 165 1.93 16.99 3.11
N PRO A 166 3.07 16.34 2.81
CA PRO A 166 3.56 15.23 3.63
C PRO A 166 4.08 15.75 4.98
N TYR A 167 3.83 14.99 6.05
CA TYR A 167 4.29 15.32 7.42
C TYR A 167 5.77 15.69 7.52
N LYS A 168 6.62 15.14 6.63
CA LYS A 168 8.05 15.45 6.55
C LYS A 168 8.32 16.95 6.38
N VAL A 169 7.46 17.68 5.66
CA VAL A 169 7.60 19.14 5.45
C VAL A 169 7.51 19.86 6.78
N TYR A 170 6.50 19.57 7.60
CA TYR A 170 6.34 20.19 8.93
C TYR A 170 7.46 19.80 9.90
N LYS A 171 8.04 18.61 9.75
CA LYS A 171 9.17 18.16 10.57
C LYS A 171 10.49 18.85 10.19
N LYS A 172 10.72 19.11 8.90
CA LYS A 172 11.98 19.66 8.38
C LYS A 172 11.97 21.19 8.22
N CYS A 173 10.79 21.82 8.13
CA CYS A 173 10.65 23.25 7.90
C CYS A 173 10.00 23.97 9.11
N PRO A 174 10.77 24.36 10.13
CA PRO A 174 10.23 24.99 11.34
C PRO A 174 9.59 26.36 11.10
N LYS A 175 10.00 27.09 10.05
CA LYS A 175 9.42 28.41 9.72
C LYS A 175 7.95 28.30 9.36
N ILE A 176 7.58 27.29 8.57
CA ILE A 176 6.19 27.01 8.19
C ILE A 176 5.36 26.66 9.42
N LEU A 177 5.88 25.78 10.28
CA LEU A 177 5.17 25.37 11.50
C LEU A 177 4.89 26.56 12.42
N ARG A 178 5.85 27.47 12.57
CA ARG A 178 5.69 28.69 13.36
C ARG A 178 4.61 29.61 12.78
N LYS A 179 4.60 29.81 11.45
CA LYS A 179 3.57 30.62 10.78
C LYS A 179 2.19 29.99 10.87
N LEU A 180 2.10 28.68 10.64
CA LEU A 180 0.86 27.92 10.78
C LEU A 180 0.31 28.03 12.22
N TRP A 181 1.15 27.91 13.24
CA TRP A 181 0.74 28.08 14.64
C TRP A 181 0.24 29.50 14.95
N GLN A 182 0.85 30.53 14.37
CA GLN A 182 0.36 31.91 14.49
C GLN A 182 -1.03 32.08 13.87
N LEU A 183 -1.28 31.46 12.70
CA LEU A 183 -2.59 31.45 12.06
C LEU A 183 -3.63 30.73 12.92
N PHE A 184 -3.31 29.54 13.44
CA PHE A 184 -4.19 28.81 14.37
C PHE A 184 -4.52 29.61 15.63
N ARG A 185 -3.52 30.24 16.25
CA ARG A 185 -3.74 31.09 17.42
C ARG A 185 -4.65 32.27 17.10
N SER A 186 -4.53 32.84 15.91
CA SER A 186 -5.40 33.94 15.46
C SER A 186 -6.84 33.49 15.19
N LEU A 187 -7.06 32.28 14.65
CA LEU A 187 -8.39 31.69 14.53
C LEU A 187 -9.01 31.37 15.89
N TRP A 188 -8.23 30.77 16.79
CA TRP A 188 -8.69 30.41 18.12
C TRP A 188 -9.19 31.64 18.90
N LYS A 189 -8.49 32.77 18.77
CA LYS A 189 -8.94 34.05 19.35
C LYS A 189 -10.23 34.59 18.74
N LYS A 190 -10.53 34.28 17.49
CA LYS A 190 -11.75 34.72 16.80
C LYS A 190 -12.96 33.84 17.08
N GLY A 191 -12.75 32.60 17.55
CA GLY A 191 -13.82 31.65 17.85
C GLY A 191 -14.56 31.13 16.61
N THR A 192 -14.07 31.43 15.41
CA THR A 192 -14.66 30.97 14.14
C THR A 192 -13.90 29.75 13.63
N ILE A 193 -14.58 28.61 13.56
CA ILE A 193 -14.04 27.37 12.97
C ILE A 193 -14.39 27.38 11.47
N PRO A 194 -13.40 27.37 10.56
CA PRO A 194 -13.63 27.30 9.13
C PRO A 194 -14.52 26.12 8.76
N GLU A 195 -15.44 26.29 7.81
CA GLU A 195 -16.35 25.23 7.35
C GLU A 195 -15.58 24.01 6.80
N SER A 196 -14.42 24.24 6.17
CA SER A 196 -13.51 23.20 5.69
C SER A 196 -13.02 22.27 6.83
N TRP A 197 -13.01 22.73 8.08
CA TRP A 197 -12.55 21.98 9.26
C TRP A 197 -13.66 21.32 10.06
N GLN A 198 -14.92 21.56 9.73
CA GLN A 198 -16.07 20.99 10.44
C GLN A 198 -16.38 19.55 9.99
N LYS A 199 -15.54 18.96 9.14
CA LYS A 199 -15.67 17.58 8.67
C LYS A 199 -14.70 16.69 9.46
N ALA A 200 -15.23 15.66 10.12
CA ALA A 200 -14.42 14.63 10.76
C ALA A 200 -14.99 13.26 10.38
N GLU A 201 -14.15 12.37 9.88
CA GLU A 201 -14.51 10.94 9.78
C GLU A 201 -13.76 10.17 10.86
N GLY A 202 -14.48 9.26 11.49
CA GLY A 202 -13.88 8.27 12.38
C GLY A 202 -13.09 7.27 11.56
N CYS A 203 -11.76 7.30 11.67
CA CYS A 203 -10.91 6.26 11.11
C CYS A 203 -10.69 5.17 12.16
N PHE A 204 -11.18 3.97 11.87
CA PHE A 204 -10.92 2.79 12.70
C PHE A 204 -9.59 2.17 12.30
N VAL A 205 -8.55 2.38 13.12
CA VAL A 205 -7.24 1.78 12.88
C VAL A 205 -7.17 0.42 13.58
N THR A 206 -7.11 -0.66 12.80
CA THR A 206 -6.96 -2.02 13.29
C THR A 206 -5.66 -2.17 14.09
N LYS A 207 -5.73 -2.66 15.34
CA LYS A 207 -4.52 -3.02 16.10
C LYS A 207 -3.89 -4.31 15.56
N GLU A 208 -4.68 -5.18 14.95
CA GLU A 208 -4.30 -6.53 14.54
C GLU A 208 -4.78 -6.85 13.10
N LYS A 209 -4.21 -7.88 12.46
CA LYS A 209 -4.48 -8.18 11.03
C LYS A 209 -5.86 -8.79 10.77
N ASP A 210 -6.43 -9.50 11.75
CA ASP A 210 -7.68 -10.24 11.61
C ASP A 210 -8.72 -9.73 12.64
N SER A 211 -8.84 -8.40 12.75
CA SER A 211 -9.78 -7.78 13.69
C SER A 211 -11.23 -7.91 13.21
N LYS A 212 -12.10 -8.42 14.09
CA LYS A 212 -13.55 -8.56 13.87
C LYS A 212 -14.39 -7.76 14.87
N ASP A 213 -13.86 -7.56 16.07
CA ASP A 213 -14.55 -6.89 17.17
C ASP A 213 -14.11 -5.44 17.34
N ILE A 214 -15.06 -4.55 17.70
CA ILE A 214 -14.83 -3.10 17.75
C ILE A 214 -13.74 -2.68 18.75
N SER A 215 -13.51 -3.46 19.81
CA SER A 215 -12.47 -3.25 20.83
C SER A 215 -11.04 -3.42 20.30
N GLN A 216 -10.90 -4.14 19.18
CA GLN A 216 -9.63 -4.41 18.51
C GLN A 216 -9.20 -3.24 17.61
N PHE A 217 -10.06 -2.23 17.43
CA PHE A 217 -9.76 -1.01 16.71
C PHE A 217 -9.33 0.10 17.67
N ARG A 218 -8.44 0.99 17.22
CA ARG A 218 -8.24 2.30 17.84
C ARG A 218 -9.22 3.26 17.18
N THR A 219 -10.12 3.84 17.97
CA THR A 219 -10.93 4.96 17.51
C THR A 219 -10.02 6.18 17.43
N THR A 220 -9.68 6.57 16.20
CA THR A 220 -9.00 7.83 15.94
C THR A 220 -9.94 8.70 15.15
N ALA A 221 -10.30 9.87 15.68
CA ALA A 221 -10.97 10.88 14.89
C ALA A 221 -9.92 11.51 13.96
N ALA A 222 -10.07 11.30 12.65
CA ALA A 222 -9.36 12.10 11.68
C ALA A 222 -10.20 13.36 11.49
N ILE A 223 -9.82 14.44 12.16
CA ILE A 223 -10.34 15.77 11.84
C ILE A 223 -9.75 16.12 10.47
N TYR A 224 -10.59 16.33 9.47
CA TYR A 224 -10.14 16.78 8.17
C TYR A 224 -9.81 18.26 8.27
N CYS A 225 -8.51 18.57 8.21
CA CYS A 225 -7.98 19.93 8.05
C CYS A 225 -7.76 20.27 6.58
#